data_AF-A0ABD5Q823-F1
#
_entry.id   AF-A0ABD5Q823-F1
#
_cell.length_a   1.000
_cell.length_b   1.000
_cell.length_c   1.000
_cell.angle_alpha   90.00
_cell.angle_beta   90.00
_cell.angle_gamma   90.00
#
_symmetry.space_group_name_H-M   'P 1'
#
loop_
_entity.id
_entity.type
_entity.pdbx_description
1 polymer ?
#
loop_
_entity_poly.entity_id
_entity_poly.type
_entity_poly.pdbx_seq_one_letter_code
_entity_poly.pdbx_strand_id
1 'polypeptide(L)'
;MAASRRGLDVALVEKGPLGGTCLTRGCDPSKTLLHRADIVEQIRRSSEFGIDTDVRDANFERIIDESNRPWDEKARRIEENLRDLDGFTLYKAEGQFVDDRGFVETNEYLETSAENVWAFGDAIGGPQFRHTANHESQVVFRNAVRDRRDAVDYTGNSHAIFSAPEVASLGQTEQELEANDRDYATGRKEFTEVAMGTALKDEDGFVKVLADPDDGEILGCHVLGSDASTLIHEVAVAMTAGDGTVADVEDTIHIHPALSEVVEGAFENVSE
;
A
#
# COMPACT_ATOMS: atom_id res chain seq x y z
N MET A 1 5.47 5.98 22.12
CA MET A 1 6.59 5.45 22.94
C MET A 1 7.85 6.31 22.92
N ALA A 2 8.30 6.81 21.76
CA ALA A 2 9.56 7.57 21.69
C ALA A 2 9.57 8.85 22.55
N ALA A 3 8.45 9.59 22.63
CA ALA A 3 8.31 10.76 23.50
C ALA A 3 8.41 10.42 25.00
N SER A 4 7.66 9.42 25.48
CA SER A 4 7.74 8.93 26.87
C SER A 4 9.15 8.43 27.24
N ARG A 5 9.87 7.75 26.33
CA ARG A 5 11.28 7.35 26.56
C ARG A 5 12.25 8.53 26.74
N ARG A 6 11.84 9.74 26.34
CA ARG A 6 12.58 10.99 26.56
C ARG A 6 12.10 11.75 27.80
N GLY A 7 11.21 11.15 28.60
CA GLY A 7 10.65 11.77 29.81
C GLY A 7 9.60 12.85 29.54
N LEU A 8 9.02 12.88 28.33
CA LEU A 8 7.92 13.79 28.02
C LEU A 8 6.59 13.19 28.48
N ASP A 9 5.72 14.02 29.03
CA ASP A 9 4.32 13.67 29.25
C ASP A 9 3.60 13.55 27.90
N VAL A 10 2.86 12.46 27.72
CA VAL A 10 2.16 12.12 26.47
C VAL A 10 0.67 11.96 26.76
N ALA A 11 -0.14 12.79 26.11
CA ALA A 11 -1.57 12.59 26.02
C ALA A 11 -1.92 11.89 24.69
N LEU A 12 -2.69 10.81 24.75
CA LEU A 12 -3.32 10.20 23.58
C LEU A 12 -4.83 10.37 23.65
N VAL A 13 -5.43 10.88 22.59
CA VAL A 13 -6.88 11.03 22.46
C VAL A 13 -7.39 10.03 21.42
N GLU A 14 -8.22 9.08 21.83
CA GLU A 14 -8.82 8.08 20.94
C GLU A 14 -10.22 7.71 21.43
N LYS A 15 -11.25 7.88 20.59
CA LYS A 15 -12.64 7.59 20.96
C LYS A 15 -12.95 6.09 20.99
N GLY A 16 -12.29 5.32 20.14
CA GLY A 16 -12.55 3.90 19.93
C GLY A 16 -11.54 2.95 20.60
N PRO A 17 -11.50 1.69 20.15
CA PRO A 17 -10.43 0.77 20.49
C PRO A 17 -9.11 1.24 19.86
N LEU A 18 -8.01 1.03 20.57
CA LEU A 18 -6.68 1.42 20.08
C LEU A 18 -6.26 0.59 18.87
N GLY A 19 -5.58 1.26 17.93
CA GLY A 19 -5.23 0.71 16.62
C GLY A 19 -6.15 1.15 15.48
N GLY A 20 -7.23 1.88 15.80
CA GLY A 20 -8.10 2.52 14.81
C GLY A 20 -8.85 1.53 13.92
N THR A 21 -9.44 2.04 12.84
CA THR A 21 -10.26 1.25 11.92
C THR A 21 -9.47 0.10 11.30
N CYS A 22 -8.25 0.36 10.82
CA CYS A 22 -7.44 -0.61 10.08
C CYS A 22 -7.23 -1.91 10.86
N LEU A 23 -6.80 -1.81 12.13
CA LEU A 23 -6.57 -2.97 12.98
C LEU A 23 -7.88 -3.65 13.37
N THR A 24 -8.90 -2.89 13.77
CA THR A 24 -10.04 -3.43 14.52
C THR A 24 -11.16 -3.99 13.64
N ARG A 25 -11.31 -3.47 12.41
CA ARG A 25 -12.41 -3.84 11.51
C ARG A 25 -12.15 -3.52 10.04
N GLY A 26 -10.94 -3.13 9.69
CA GLY A 26 -10.55 -2.64 8.37
C GLY A 26 -9.69 -3.64 7.63
N CYS A 27 -8.51 -3.19 7.18
CA CYS A 27 -7.62 -3.99 6.34
C CYS A 27 -7.24 -5.32 6.98
N ASP A 28 -6.73 -5.31 8.22
CA ASP A 28 -6.16 -6.49 8.88
C ASP A 28 -7.16 -7.69 8.93
N PRO A 29 -8.38 -7.56 9.47
CA PRO A 29 -9.36 -8.66 9.44
C PRO A 29 -9.85 -9.00 8.03
N SER A 30 -9.99 -7.99 7.16
CA SER A 30 -10.41 -8.21 5.77
C SER A 30 -9.39 -9.04 5.00
N LYS A 31 -8.08 -8.87 5.24
CA LYS A 31 -7.03 -9.70 4.62
C LYS A 31 -7.08 -11.16 5.04
N THR A 32 -7.39 -11.43 6.30
CA THR A 32 -7.59 -12.82 6.75
C THR A 32 -8.80 -13.47 6.07
N LEU A 33 -9.86 -12.70 5.80
CA LEU A 33 -11.01 -13.19 5.04
C LEU A 33 -10.70 -13.39 3.55
N LEU A 34 -10.05 -12.42 2.92
CA LEU A 34 -9.65 -12.49 1.52
C LEU A 34 -8.77 -13.70 1.25
N HIS A 35 -7.75 -13.95 2.07
CA HIS A 35 -6.89 -15.12 1.89
C HIS A 35 -7.65 -16.46 1.89
N ARG A 36 -8.72 -16.57 2.68
CA ARG A 36 -9.55 -17.78 2.69
C ARG A 36 -10.45 -17.86 1.46
N ALA A 37 -10.90 -16.72 0.93
CA ALA A 37 -11.57 -16.67 -0.35
C ALA A 37 -10.60 -17.07 -1.49
N ASP A 38 -9.34 -16.64 -1.42
CA ASP A 38 -8.29 -17.03 -2.39
C ASP A 38 -8.06 -18.54 -2.39
N ILE A 39 -8.04 -19.20 -1.22
CA ILE A 39 -7.95 -20.67 -1.12
C ILE A 39 -9.15 -21.33 -1.82
N VAL A 40 -10.36 -20.82 -1.59
CA VAL A 40 -11.58 -21.34 -2.24
C VAL A 40 -11.51 -21.14 -3.75
N GLU A 41 -11.03 -19.99 -4.20
CA GLU A 41 -10.87 -19.67 -5.61
C GLU A 41 -9.81 -20.55 -6.29
N GLN A 42 -8.67 -20.78 -5.64
CA GLN A 42 -7.66 -21.73 -6.10
C GLN A 42 -8.19 -23.16 -6.25
N ILE A 43 -9.05 -23.61 -5.32
CA ILE A 43 -9.71 -24.91 -5.43
C ILE A 43 -10.68 -24.92 -6.62
N ARG A 44 -11.48 -23.86 -6.81
CA ARG A 44 -12.41 -23.78 -7.96
C ARG A 44 -11.70 -23.79 -9.30
N ARG A 45 -10.54 -23.13 -9.39
CA ARG A 45 -9.70 -23.11 -10.58
C ARG A 45 -8.89 -24.38 -10.79
N SER A 46 -8.82 -25.28 -9.81
CA SER A 46 -7.94 -26.47 -9.88
C SER A 46 -8.24 -27.37 -11.08
N SER A 47 -9.50 -27.42 -11.54
CA SER A 47 -9.89 -28.20 -12.72
C SER A 47 -9.24 -27.70 -14.00
N GLU A 48 -8.92 -26.40 -14.09
CA GLU A 48 -8.15 -25.85 -15.21
C GLU A 48 -6.77 -26.53 -15.31
N PHE A 49 -6.21 -26.94 -14.18
CA PHE A 49 -4.91 -27.61 -14.08
C PHE A 49 -5.02 -29.14 -14.08
N GLY A 50 -6.20 -29.69 -14.42
CA GLY A 50 -6.45 -31.13 -14.44
C GLY A 50 -6.55 -31.76 -13.05
N ILE A 51 -6.78 -30.96 -12.01
CA ILE A 51 -7.00 -31.43 -10.64
C ILE A 51 -8.49 -31.32 -10.33
N ASP A 52 -9.16 -32.47 -10.26
CA ASP A 52 -10.59 -32.56 -9.95
C ASP A 52 -10.80 -32.56 -8.42
N THR A 53 -11.25 -31.42 -7.88
CA THR A 53 -11.57 -31.26 -6.45
C THR A 53 -12.58 -30.13 -6.25
N ASP A 54 -13.39 -30.23 -5.19
CA ASP A 54 -14.42 -29.25 -4.85
C ASP A 54 -14.39 -28.86 -3.38
N VAL A 55 -14.85 -27.65 -3.07
CA VAL A 55 -15.10 -27.19 -1.70
C VAL A 55 -16.43 -27.78 -1.22
N ARG A 56 -16.39 -28.68 -0.23
CA ARG A 56 -17.59 -29.34 0.31
C ARG A 56 -18.33 -28.52 1.36
N ASP A 57 -17.58 -27.83 2.21
CA ASP A 57 -18.12 -27.02 3.30
C ASP A 57 -17.13 -25.93 3.69
N ALA A 58 -17.63 -24.81 4.20
CA ALA A 58 -16.85 -23.74 4.77
C ALA A 58 -17.42 -23.38 6.14
N ASN A 59 -16.63 -23.58 7.20
CA ASN A 59 -17.04 -23.23 8.56
C ASN A 59 -16.97 -21.70 8.74
N PHE A 60 -18.01 -21.00 8.28
CA PHE A 60 -18.10 -19.54 8.34
C PHE A 60 -17.97 -18.99 9.74
N GLU A 61 -18.52 -19.67 10.76
CA GLU A 61 -18.41 -19.23 12.16
C GLU A 61 -16.94 -19.18 12.59
N ARG A 62 -16.21 -20.28 12.38
CA ARG A 62 -14.77 -20.36 12.67
C ARG A 62 -13.98 -19.33 11.86
N ILE A 63 -14.33 -19.13 10.60
CA ILE A 63 -13.69 -18.15 9.71
C ILE A 63 -13.83 -16.75 10.32
N ILE A 64 -15.05 -16.29 10.58
CA ILE A 64 -15.28 -14.95 11.13
C ILE A 64 -14.59 -14.76 12.49
N ASP A 65 -14.69 -15.76 13.36
CA ASP A 65 -14.09 -15.75 14.68
C ASP A 65 -12.54 -15.64 14.62
N GLU A 66 -11.87 -16.51 13.88
CA GLU A 66 -10.41 -16.47 13.70
C GLU A 66 -9.94 -15.22 12.93
N SER A 67 -10.78 -14.63 12.08
CA SER A 67 -10.45 -13.37 11.37
C SER A 67 -10.43 -12.16 12.29
N ASN A 68 -11.24 -12.13 13.34
CA ASN A 68 -11.39 -10.96 14.21
C ASN A 68 -10.60 -11.09 15.51
N ARG A 69 -10.56 -12.29 16.11
CA ARG A 69 -9.99 -12.52 17.46
C ARG A 69 -8.58 -11.97 17.65
N PRO A 70 -7.59 -12.22 16.75
CA PRO A 70 -6.22 -11.76 16.98
C PRO A 70 -6.09 -10.24 17.07
N TRP A 71 -6.97 -9.52 16.37
CA TRP A 71 -6.94 -8.07 16.29
C TRP A 71 -7.58 -7.43 17.52
N ASP A 72 -8.68 -8.01 18.02
CA ASP A 72 -9.29 -7.61 19.29
C ASP A 72 -8.31 -7.78 20.45
N GLU A 73 -7.61 -8.92 20.50
CA GLU A 73 -6.58 -9.18 21.51
C GLU A 73 -5.42 -8.19 21.40
N LYS A 74 -4.97 -7.88 20.18
CA LYS A 74 -3.92 -6.90 19.93
C LYS A 74 -4.33 -5.49 20.35
N ALA A 75 -5.56 -5.06 20.07
CA ALA A 75 -6.10 -3.76 20.48
C ALA A 75 -6.13 -3.62 22.02
N ARG A 76 -6.62 -4.64 22.73
CA ARG A 76 -6.62 -4.67 24.22
C ARG A 76 -5.21 -4.61 24.78
N ARG A 77 -4.28 -5.40 24.22
CA ARG A 77 -2.88 -5.41 24.65
C ARG A 77 -2.19 -4.06 24.43
N ILE A 78 -2.50 -3.35 23.36
CA ILE A 78 -1.98 -1.98 23.14
C ILE A 78 -2.49 -1.05 24.26
N GLU A 79 -3.77 -1.12 24.60
CA GLU A 79 -4.34 -0.30 25.67
C GLU A 79 -3.73 -0.58 27.04
N GLU A 80 -3.60 -1.86 27.41
CA GLU A 80 -2.96 -2.30 28.65
C GLU A 80 -1.51 -1.80 28.73
N ASN A 81 -0.72 -2.05 27.68
CA ASN A 81 0.67 -1.60 27.63
C ASN A 81 0.81 -0.08 27.74
N LEU A 82 -0.14 0.70 27.21
CA LEU A 82 -0.09 2.16 27.29
C LEU A 82 -0.46 2.69 28.68
N ARG A 83 -1.35 2.01 29.40
CA ARG A 83 -1.73 2.38 30.78
C ARG A 83 -0.59 2.15 31.78
N ASP A 84 0.27 1.19 31.51
CA ASP A 84 1.41 0.84 32.36
C ASP A 84 2.65 1.73 32.10
N LEU A 85 2.60 2.65 31.12
CA LEU A 85 3.69 3.57 30.84
C LEU A 85 3.60 4.83 31.68
N ASP A 86 4.66 5.11 32.46
CA ASP A 86 4.83 6.37 33.16
C ASP A 86 4.85 7.57 32.19
N GLY A 87 4.17 8.65 32.59
CA GLY A 87 4.04 9.87 31.79
C GLY A 87 3.06 9.73 30.61
N PHE A 88 2.21 8.70 30.59
CA PHE A 88 1.21 8.53 29.54
C PHE A 88 -0.22 8.68 30.08
N THR A 89 -1.06 9.46 29.40
CA THR A 89 -2.49 9.60 29.72
C THR A 89 -3.34 9.32 28.49
N LEU A 90 -4.26 8.36 28.59
CA LEU A 90 -5.24 8.05 27.55
C LEU A 90 -6.56 8.77 27.84
N TYR A 91 -7.00 9.60 26.90
CA TYR A 91 -8.30 10.25 26.89
C TYR A 91 -9.22 9.54 25.89
N LYS A 92 -10.30 8.92 26.37
CA LYS A 92 -11.35 8.37 25.51
C LYS A 92 -12.30 9.48 25.05
N ALA A 93 -11.86 10.25 24.06
CA ALA A 93 -12.56 11.44 23.57
C ALA A 93 -12.30 11.66 22.06
N GLU A 94 -12.93 12.70 21.50
CA GLU A 94 -12.73 13.16 20.14
C GLU A 94 -12.33 14.64 20.14
N GLY A 95 -11.46 15.04 19.21
CA GLY A 95 -11.07 16.43 18.96
C GLY A 95 -11.12 16.72 17.46
N GLN A 96 -11.41 17.97 17.09
CA GLN A 96 -11.58 18.37 15.68
C GLN A 96 -10.90 19.73 15.43
N PHE A 97 -10.05 19.78 14.41
CA PHE A 97 -9.35 20.97 13.92
C PHE A 97 -9.27 20.86 12.39
N VAL A 98 -10.35 21.19 11.70
CA VAL A 98 -10.54 20.81 10.28
C VAL A 98 -11.03 21.97 9.42
N ASP A 99 -10.75 21.89 8.11
CA ASP A 99 -11.28 22.74 7.06
C ASP A 99 -12.78 22.45 6.79
N ASP A 100 -13.38 23.17 5.84
CA ASP A 100 -14.78 23.01 5.46
C ASP A 100 -15.11 21.61 4.88
N ARG A 101 -14.09 20.83 4.50
CA ARG A 101 -14.22 19.46 3.98
C ARG A 101 -13.95 18.40 5.05
N GLY A 102 -13.55 18.81 6.26
CA GLY A 102 -13.27 17.91 7.37
C GLY A 102 -11.83 17.42 7.46
N PHE A 103 -10.87 18.06 6.77
CA PHE A 103 -9.44 17.71 6.81
C PHE A 103 -8.62 18.70 7.63
N VAL A 104 -7.57 18.21 8.29
CA VAL A 104 -6.59 19.05 8.97
C VAL A 104 -5.63 19.62 7.91
N GLU A 105 -5.58 20.95 7.77
CA GLU A 105 -4.64 21.58 6.84
C GLU A 105 -3.20 21.46 7.36
N THR A 106 -2.30 21.03 6.46
CA THR A 106 -0.87 20.93 6.73
C THR A 106 -0.02 21.45 5.57
N ASN A 107 1.21 21.86 5.86
CA ASN A 107 2.22 22.13 4.84
C ASN A 107 2.95 20.84 4.37
N GLU A 108 3.96 20.98 3.50
CA GLU A 108 4.77 19.87 2.97
C GLU A 108 5.56 19.08 4.04
N TYR A 109 5.73 19.64 5.24
CA TYR A 109 6.41 19.02 6.38
C TYR A 109 5.42 18.39 7.38
N LEU A 110 4.13 18.36 7.02
CA LEU A 110 2.99 17.90 7.83
C LEU A 110 2.70 18.77 9.07
N GLU A 111 3.21 20.01 9.09
CA GLU A 111 2.95 20.98 10.15
C GLU A 111 1.57 21.62 9.94
N THR A 112 0.79 21.72 11.02
CA THR A 112 -0.45 22.52 11.04
C THR A 112 -0.14 24.01 11.24
N SER A 113 -1.17 24.87 11.29
CA SER A 113 -0.99 26.28 11.65
C SER A 113 -0.58 26.52 13.11
N ALA A 114 -0.71 25.51 13.98
CA ALA A 114 -0.30 25.61 15.37
C ALA A 114 1.16 25.18 15.55
N GLU A 115 1.91 25.95 16.34
CA GLU A 115 3.31 25.68 16.61
C GLU A 115 3.50 24.30 17.27
N ASN A 116 4.44 23.50 16.75
CA ASN A 116 4.74 22.15 17.24
C ASN A 116 3.54 21.19 17.20
N VAL A 117 2.64 21.37 16.22
CA VAL A 117 1.51 20.46 15.98
C VAL A 117 1.55 19.98 14.53
N TRP A 118 1.53 18.65 14.37
CA TRP A 118 1.53 17.97 13.08
C TRP A 118 0.28 17.11 12.91
N ALA A 119 -0.12 16.87 11.67
CA ALA A 119 -1.19 15.93 11.33
C ALA A 119 -0.77 15.07 10.13
N PHE A 120 -1.26 13.84 10.07
CA PHE A 120 -0.93 12.90 8.99
C PHE A 120 -2.03 11.84 8.82
N GLY A 121 -1.91 11.05 7.78
CA GLY A 121 -2.82 9.98 7.37
C GLY A 121 -4.10 10.52 6.78
N ASP A 122 -5.16 9.73 6.85
CA ASP A 122 -6.46 10.06 6.26
C ASP A 122 -7.02 11.43 6.73
N ALA A 123 -6.58 11.90 7.90
CA ALA A 123 -6.99 13.17 8.50
C ALA A 123 -6.60 14.42 7.69
N ILE A 124 -5.57 14.34 6.82
CA ILE A 124 -5.10 15.49 6.03
C ILE A 124 -5.65 15.51 4.60
N GLY A 125 -6.42 14.50 4.19
CA GLY A 125 -7.07 14.44 2.87
C GLY A 125 -6.14 14.13 1.69
N GLY A 126 -4.89 13.74 1.95
CA GLY A 126 -3.96 13.19 0.96
C GLY A 126 -4.28 11.72 0.59
N PRO A 127 -3.31 10.95 0.06
CA PRO A 127 -3.53 9.53 -0.25
C PRO A 127 -3.89 8.72 1.00
N GLN A 128 -5.10 8.20 1.05
CA GLN A 128 -5.68 7.58 2.25
C GLN A 128 -5.37 6.09 2.31
N PHE A 129 -4.08 5.77 2.36
CA PHE A 129 -3.59 4.39 2.48
C PHE A 129 -2.77 4.17 3.74
N ARG A 130 -2.84 2.95 4.27
CA ARG A 130 -2.15 2.61 5.52
C ARG A 130 -0.63 2.77 5.41
N HIS A 131 -0.03 2.38 4.30
CA HIS A 131 1.40 2.53 4.08
C HIS A 131 1.82 4.00 3.91
N THR A 132 0.98 4.83 3.26
CA THR A 132 1.20 6.29 3.19
C THR A 132 1.20 6.89 4.60
N ALA A 133 0.17 6.62 5.40
CA ALA A 133 0.10 7.09 6.79
C ALA A 133 1.28 6.59 7.65
N ASN A 134 1.76 5.36 7.42
CA ASN A 134 2.96 4.86 8.08
C ASN A 134 4.21 5.65 7.66
N HIS A 135 4.38 5.96 6.37
CA HIS A 135 5.50 6.77 5.87
C HIS A 135 5.48 8.18 6.46
N GLU A 136 4.34 8.87 6.36
CA GLU A 136 4.12 10.19 6.93
C GLU A 136 4.39 10.22 8.44
N SER A 137 3.98 9.18 9.18
CA SER A 137 4.27 9.08 10.61
C SER A 137 5.77 9.07 10.92
N GLN A 138 6.59 8.50 10.02
CA GLN A 138 8.04 8.54 10.17
C GLN A 138 8.59 9.93 9.86
N VAL A 139 8.05 10.63 8.86
CA VAL A 139 8.40 12.03 8.54
C VAL A 139 8.08 12.91 9.75
N VAL A 140 6.84 12.86 10.26
CA VAL A 140 6.43 13.59 11.47
C VAL A 140 7.34 13.26 12.64
N PHE A 141 7.65 11.97 12.87
CA PHE A 141 8.55 11.59 13.94
C PHE A 141 9.95 12.20 13.78
N ARG A 142 10.51 12.23 12.57
CA ARG A 142 11.81 12.85 12.31
C ARG A 142 11.76 14.36 12.54
N ASN A 143 10.72 15.02 12.04
CA ASN A 143 10.57 16.47 12.14
C ASN A 143 10.34 16.90 13.59
N ALA A 144 9.38 16.27 14.28
CA ALA A 144 8.97 16.64 15.64
C ALA A 144 9.95 16.20 16.73
N VAL A 145 10.71 15.12 16.53
CA VAL A 145 11.52 14.50 17.59
C VAL A 145 13.02 14.52 17.29
N ARG A 146 13.44 14.69 16.05
CA ARG A 146 14.87 14.69 15.67
C ARG A 146 15.36 16.02 15.10
N ASP A 147 14.60 17.09 15.30
CA ASP A 147 14.92 18.45 14.81
C ASP A 147 15.29 18.46 13.33
N ARG A 148 14.58 17.63 12.53
CA ARG A 148 14.67 17.63 11.07
C ARG A 148 13.55 18.49 10.48
N ARG A 149 13.64 18.74 9.18
CA ARG A 149 12.60 19.40 8.41
C ARG A 149 12.53 18.77 7.02
N ASP A 150 12.20 17.49 7.02
CA ASP A 150 12.04 16.68 5.81
C ASP A 150 10.63 16.90 5.26
N ALA A 151 10.50 17.32 4.01
CA ALA A 151 9.21 17.31 3.32
C ALA A 151 8.78 15.85 3.08
N VAL A 152 7.47 15.61 3.00
CA VAL A 152 6.97 14.29 2.62
C VAL A 152 7.20 14.06 1.14
N ASP A 153 7.80 12.93 0.82
CA ASP A 153 7.95 12.46 -0.55
C ASP A 153 6.93 11.34 -0.80
N TYR A 154 6.04 11.56 -1.77
CA TYR A 154 5.04 10.58 -2.19
C TYR A 154 5.45 9.81 -3.45
N THR A 155 6.68 10.00 -3.92
CA THR A 155 7.26 9.22 -5.02
C THR A 155 7.17 7.72 -4.68
N GLY A 156 6.76 6.91 -5.66
CA GLY A 156 6.56 5.47 -5.48
C GLY A 156 5.37 5.07 -4.59
N ASN A 157 4.50 6.01 -4.18
CA ASN A 157 3.31 5.68 -3.39
C ASN A 157 2.28 4.89 -4.23
N SER A 158 2.38 3.57 -4.18
CA SER A 158 1.51 2.63 -4.88
C SER A 158 0.19 2.39 -4.14
N HIS A 159 -0.78 1.81 -4.84
CA HIS A 159 -2.02 1.31 -4.25
C HIS A 159 -2.44 0.01 -4.91
N ALA A 160 -3.29 -0.77 -4.22
CA ALA A 160 -3.76 -2.06 -4.72
C ALA A 160 -5.20 -2.39 -4.31
N ILE A 161 -5.90 -3.09 -5.20
CA ILE A 161 -7.20 -3.74 -4.99
C ILE A 161 -6.94 -5.25 -5.00
N PHE A 162 -7.34 -5.90 -3.92
CA PHE A 162 -7.03 -7.31 -3.67
C PHE A 162 -8.23 -8.19 -4.03
N SER A 163 -8.76 -7.97 -5.23
CA SER A 163 -9.71 -8.85 -5.89
C SER A 163 -9.00 -10.05 -6.49
N ALA A 164 -9.74 -10.94 -7.15
CA ALA A 164 -9.20 -11.99 -7.98
C ALA A 164 -9.61 -11.72 -9.45
N PRO A 165 -8.71 -11.28 -10.34
CA PRO A 165 -7.28 -10.97 -10.11
C PRO A 165 -7.04 -9.69 -9.30
N GLU A 166 -5.81 -9.51 -8.80
CA GLU A 166 -5.40 -8.28 -8.11
C GLU A 166 -5.20 -7.15 -9.13
N VAL A 167 -5.33 -5.91 -8.64
CA VAL A 167 -4.95 -4.69 -9.38
C VAL A 167 -3.99 -3.91 -8.52
N ALA A 168 -2.91 -3.41 -9.11
CA ALA A 168 -2.01 -2.49 -8.46
C ALA A 168 -1.58 -1.37 -9.41
N SER A 169 -1.35 -0.19 -8.87
CA SER A 169 -1.00 0.97 -9.67
C SER A 169 -0.14 1.94 -8.86
N LEU A 170 0.76 2.64 -9.57
CA LEU A 170 1.59 3.70 -9.04
C LEU A 170 1.81 4.75 -10.13
N GLY A 171 2.01 6.00 -9.73
CA GLY A 171 2.21 7.12 -10.65
C GLY A 171 0.93 7.54 -11.38
N GLN A 172 1.11 8.18 -12.54
CA GLN A 172 0.05 8.77 -13.34
C GLN A 172 -0.61 7.74 -14.27
N THR A 173 -1.86 8.00 -14.62
CA THR A 173 -2.59 7.34 -15.70
C THR A 173 -2.39 8.07 -17.03
N GLU A 174 -2.66 7.39 -18.15
CA GLU A 174 -2.66 8.05 -19.47
C GLU A 174 -3.61 9.23 -19.51
N GLN A 175 -4.81 9.10 -18.93
CA GLN A 175 -5.80 10.17 -18.92
C GLN A 175 -5.30 11.40 -18.15
N GLU A 176 -4.52 11.21 -17.08
CA GLU A 176 -3.89 12.31 -16.35
C GLU A 176 -2.74 12.92 -17.15
N LEU A 177 -1.93 12.13 -17.84
CA LEU A 177 -0.85 12.63 -18.70
C LEU A 177 -1.40 13.44 -19.88
N GLU A 178 -2.40 12.89 -20.58
CA GLU A 178 -3.12 13.56 -21.67
C GLU A 178 -3.79 14.86 -21.19
N ALA A 179 -4.44 14.86 -20.03
CA ALA A 179 -5.10 16.05 -19.49
C ALA A 179 -4.12 17.16 -19.07
N ASN A 180 -2.84 16.81 -18.84
CA ASN A 180 -1.78 17.75 -18.49
C ASN A 180 -0.84 18.05 -19.68
N ASP A 181 -1.19 17.62 -20.90
CA ASP A 181 -0.36 17.77 -22.10
C ASP A 181 1.09 17.28 -21.89
N ARG A 182 1.27 16.16 -21.16
CA ARG A 182 2.57 15.52 -20.93
C ARG A 182 2.76 14.37 -21.92
N ASP A 183 3.82 14.44 -22.72
CA ASP A 183 4.21 13.37 -23.62
C ASP A 183 4.65 12.12 -22.85
N TYR A 184 4.32 10.94 -23.38
CA TYR A 184 4.67 9.66 -22.77
C TYR A 184 4.80 8.54 -23.82
N ALA A 185 5.69 7.60 -23.56
CA ALA A 185 5.77 6.30 -24.21
C ALA A 185 5.03 5.25 -23.38
N THR A 186 4.56 4.17 -24.03
CA THR A 186 3.81 3.08 -23.37
C THR A 186 4.44 1.74 -23.68
N GLY A 187 4.79 1.00 -22.63
CA GLY A 187 5.16 -0.41 -22.71
C GLY A 187 4.08 -1.27 -22.09
N ARG A 188 3.85 -2.46 -22.64
CA ARG A 188 2.83 -3.39 -22.13
C ARG A 188 3.24 -4.83 -22.36
N LYS A 189 3.01 -5.69 -21.37
CA LYS A 189 3.27 -7.13 -21.45
C LYS A 189 2.13 -7.91 -20.81
N GLU A 190 1.61 -8.91 -21.51
CA GLU A 190 0.60 -9.83 -20.96
C GLU A 190 1.27 -10.93 -20.13
N PHE A 191 0.61 -11.38 -19.06
CA PHE A 191 1.12 -12.49 -18.22
C PHE A 191 1.32 -13.77 -19.03
N THR A 192 0.46 -14.03 -20.02
CA THR A 192 0.59 -15.19 -20.91
C THR A 192 1.81 -15.15 -21.83
N GLU A 193 2.51 -14.02 -21.95
CA GLU A 193 3.72 -13.92 -22.74
C GLU A 193 4.98 -14.40 -22.00
N VAL A 194 4.90 -14.61 -20.67
CA VAL A 194 6.00 -15.13 -19.86
C VAL A 194 5.73 -16.56 -19.39
N ALA A 195 6.80 -17.31 -19.12
CA ALA A 195 6.71 -18.73 -18.80
C ALA A 195 5.88 -18.99 -17.52
N MET A 196 6.08 -18.18 -16.47
CA MET A 196 5.36 -18.33 -15.22
C MET A 196 3.86 -17.97 -15.36
N GLY A 197 3.53 -16.89 -16.06
CA GLY A 197 2.12 -16.52 -16.27
C GLY A 197 1.38 -17.51 -17.16
N THR A 198 2.05 -18.11 -18.14
CA THR A 198 1.52 -19.28 -18.88
C THR A 198 1.25 -20.46 -17.95
N ALA A 199 2.17 -20.77 -17.04
CA ALA A 199 2.01 -21.86 -16.09
C ALA A 199 0.84 -21.64 -15.10
N LEU A 200 0.57 -20.38 -14.75
CA LEU A 200 -0.55 -19.97 -13.88
C LEU A 200 -1.88 -19.80 -14.62
N LYS A 201 -1.87 -19.86 -15.95
CA LYS A 201 -3.05 -19.57 -16.80
C LYS A 201 -3.68 -18.23 -16.44
N ASP A 202 -2.85 -17.21 -16.32
CA ASP A 202 -3.31 -15.85 -16.04
C ASP A 202 -3.65 -15.16 -17.38
N GLU A 203 -4.85 -15.45 -17.89
CA GLU A 203 -5.26 -15.10 -19.27
C GLU A 203 -5.65 -13.63 -19.43
N ASP A 204 -6.07 -12.98 -18.34
CA ASP A 204 -6.56 -11.59 -18.34
C ASP A 204 -5.52 -10.59 -17.79
N GLY A 205 -4.37 -11.09 -17.31
CA GLY A 205 -3.37 -10.28 -16.63
C GLY A 205 -2.39 -9.57 -17.55
N PHE A 206 -2.02 -8.33 -17.20
CA PHE A 206 -1.01 -7.53 -17.88
C PHE A 206 -0.28 -6.56 -16.95
N VAL A 207 0.90 -6.12 -17.38
CA VAL A 207 1.60 -4.94 -16.87
C VAL A 207 1.62 -3.87 -17.95
N LYS A 208 1.36 -2.62 -17.57
CA LYS A 208 1.45 -1.44 -18.43
C LYS A 208 2.32 -0.38 -17.76
N VAL A 209 3.30 0.12 -18.50
CA VAL A 209 4.27 1.13 -18.06
C VAL A 209 4.09 2.38 -18.91
N LEU A 210 4.18 3.54 -18.27
CA LEU A 210 4.20 4.86 -18.87
C LEU A 210 5.52 5.51 -18.51
N ALA A 211 6.26 5.99 -19.51
CA ALA A 211 7.55 6.63 -19.30
C ALA A 211 7.72 7.88 -20.15
N ASP A 212 8.58 8.79 -19.73
CA ASP A 212 8.98 9.94 -20.52
C ASP A 212 9.82 9.48 -21.73
N PRO A 213 9.46 9.86 -22.97
CA PRO A 213 10.15 9.37 -24.15
C PRO A 213 11.57 9.92 -24.33
N ASP A 214 11.92 11.02 -23.67
CA ASP A 214 13.22 11.68 -23.86
C ASP A 214 14.30 11.14 -22.93
N ASP A 215 13.96 10.91 -21.65
CA ASP A 215 14.92 10.50 -20.61
C ASP A 215 14.58 9.17 -19.91
N GLY A 216 13.43 8.58 -20.23
CA GLY A 216 12.99 7.31 -19.66
C GLY A 216 12.48 7.42 -18.22
N GLU A 217 12.17 8.61 -17.70
CA GLU A 217 11.54 8.76 -16.37
C GLU A 217 10.26 7.91 -16.28
N ILE A 218 10.12 7.12 -15.22
CA ILE A 218 8.91 6.33 -14.97
C ILE A 218 7.77 7.26 -14.53
N LEU A 219 6.74 7.39 -15.36
CA LEU A 219 5.58 8.23 -15.09
C LEU A 219 4.46 7.45 -14.40
N GLY A 220 4.32 6.16 -14.69
CA GLY A 220 3.35 5.29 -14.05
C GLY A 220 3.52 3.83 -14.41
N CYS A 221 3.03 2.96 -13.54
CA CYS A 221 2.97 1.52 -13.78
C CYS A 221 1.66 0.96 -13.23
N HIS A 222 1.01 0.11 -14.01
CA HIS A 222 -0.32 -0.44 -13.75
C HIS A 222 -0.30 -1.94 -14.01
N VAL A 223 -0.70 -2.73 -13.02
CA VAL A 223 -0.66 -4.19 -13.04
C VAL A 223 -2.06 -4.72 -12.76
N LEU A 224 -2.54 -5.61 -13.62
CA LEU A 224 -3.73 -6.44 -13.42
C LEU A 224 -3.25 -7.89 -13.50
N GLY A 225 -3.48 -8.72 -12.49
CA GLY A 225 -3.08 -10.13 -12.54
C GLY A 225 -2.70 -10.71 -11.18
N SER A 226 -2.14 -11.92 -11.22
CA SER A 226 -1.61 -12.61 -10.05
C SER A 226 -0.48 -11.82 -9.41
N ASP A 227 -0.51 -11.69 -8.08
CA ASP A 227 0.51 -10.99 -7.30
C ASP A 227 0.76 -9.52 -7.69
N ALA A 228 -0.22 -8.85 -8.32
CA ALA A 228 -0.09 -7.45 -8.76
C ALA A 228 0.40 -6.51 -7.64
N SER A 229 -0.13 -6.69 -6.42
CA SER A 229 0.26 -5.90 -5.24
C SER A 229 1.71 -6.10 -4.80
N THR A 230 2.33 -7.22 -5.20
CA THR A 230 3.74 -7.52 -4.95
C THR A 230 4.62 -7.03 -6.10
N LEU A 231 4.23 -7.32 -7.35
CA LEU A 231 4.99 -6.95 -8.55
C LEU A 231 5.18 -5.44 -8.68
N ILE A 232 4.15 -4.65 -8.36
CA ILE A 232 4.21 -3.18 -8.40
C ILE A 232 5.34 -2.60 -7.52
N HIS A 233 5.78 -3.34 -6.50
CA HIS A 233 6.70 -2.82 -5.50
C HIS A 233 8.12 -2.66 -6.03
N GLU A 234 8.55 -3.46 -7.01
CA GLU A 234 9.89 -3.27 -7.60
C GLU A 234 10.00 -1.94 -8.34
N VAL A 235 8.92 -1.53 -9.03
CA VAL A 235 8.83 -0.23 -9.69
C VAL A 235 8.80 0.91 -8.67
N ALA A 236 8.09 0.74 -7.55
CA ALA A 236 8.12 1.71 -6.45
C ALA A 236 9.53 1.89 -5.88
N VAL A 237 10.30 0.80 -5.76
CA VAL A 237 11.70 0.84 -5.33
C VAL A 237 12.58 1.55 -6.36
N ALA A 238 12.42 1.25 -7.65
CA ALA A 238 13.14 1.93 -8.73
C ALA A 238 12.92 3.45 -8.70
N MET A 239 11.66 3.89 -8.57
CA MET A 239 11.32 5.32 -8.50
C MET A 239 11.82 6.05 -7.25
N THR A 240 11.97 5.35 -6.12
CA THR A 240 12.27 6.00 -4.83
C THR A 240 13.74 5.89 -4.44
N ALA A 241 14.40 4.80 -4.83
CA ALA A 241 15.76 4.47 -4.42
C ALA A 241 16.74 4.28 -5.58
N GLY A 242 16.22 4.09 -6.80
CA GLY A 242 17.01 4.12 -8.04
C GLY A 242 17.02 5.52 -8.67
N ASP A 243 17.36 5.58 -9.95
CA ASP A 243 17.33 6.83 -10.72
C ASP A 243 15.91 7.20 -11.19
N GLY A 244 14.96 6.27 -11.04
CA GLY A 244 13.55 6.43 -11.39
C GLY A 244 13.27 6.32 -12.88
N THR A 245 14.11 5.57 -13.59
CA THR A 245 14.09 5.44 -15.05
C THR A 245 13.77 4.01 -15.50
N VAL A 246 13.37 3.86 -16.76
CA VAL A 246 13.13 2.54 -17.39
C VAL A 246 14.30 1.59 -17.20
N ALA A 247 15.54 2.10 -17.29
CA ALA A 247 16.77 1.33 -17.15
C ALA A 247 16.94 0.68 -15.76
N ASP A 248 16.41 1.28 -14.69
CA ASP A 248 16.50 0.70 -13.34
C ASP A 248 15.82 -0.68 -13.27
N VAL A 249 14.77 -0.89 -14.08
CA VAL A 249 14.04 -2.15 -14.18
C VAL A 249 14.59 -3.00 -15.32
N GLU A 250 14.69 -2.44 -16.54
CA GLU A 250 15.12 -3.17 -17.74
C GLU A 250 16.50 -3.82 -17.60
N ASP A 251 17.49 -3.11 -17.03
CA ASP A 251 18.87 -3.63 -16.92
C ASP A 251 19.07 -4.59 -15.73
N THR A 252 18.03 -4.84 -14.93
CA THR A 252 18.08 -5.73 -13.77
C THR A 252 17.94 -7.20 -14.21
N ILE A 253 18.74 -8.09 -13.61
CA ILE A 253 18.61 -9.54 -13.86
C ILE A 253 17.37 -10.08 -13.13
N HIS A 254 16.33 -10.43 -13.89
CA HIS A 254 15.15 -11.11 -13.36
C HIS A 254 15.35 -12.63 -13.27
N ILE A 255 14.76 -13.24 -12.24
CA ILE A 255 14.79 -14.69 -12.05
C ILE A 255 13.90 -15.35 -13.10
N HIS A 256 14.39 -16.43 -13.72
CA HIS A 256 13.60 -17.23 -14.67
C HIS A 256 13.33 -18.66 -14.15
N PRO A 257 12.09 -19.19 -14.26
CA PRO A 257 10.86 -18.47 -14.58
C PRO A 257 10.28 -17.75 -13.33
N ALA A 258 9.85 -16.50 -13.47
CA ALA A 258 9.15 -15.75 -12.43
C ALA A 258 8.11 -14.80 -13.01
N LEU A 259 7.14 -14.38 -12.18
CA LEU A 259 6.16 -13.35 -12.59
C LEU A 259 6.80 -11.98 -12.82
N SER A 260 7.91 -11.65 -12.15
CA SER A 260 8.60 -10.37 -12.35
C SER A 260 9.09 -10.15 -13.80
N GLU A 261 9.28 -11.22 -14.58
CA GLU A 261 9.61 -11.12 -16.02
C GLU A 261 8.49 -10.43 -16.82
N VAL A 262 7.24 -10.40 -16.34
CA VAL A 262 6.17 -9.63 -17.00
C VAL A 262 6.34 -8.13 -16.81
N VAL A 263 6.93 -7.71 -15.69
CA VAL A 263 7.26 -6.30 -15.46
C VAL A 263 8.47 -5.95 -16.32
N GLU A 264 9.55 -6.73 -16.28
CA GLU A 264 10.72 -6.60 -17.16
C GLU A 264 10.30 -6.41 -18.62
N GLY A 265 9.52 -7.34 -19.17
CA GLY A 265 9.08 -7.27 -20.56
C GLY A 265 8.15 -6.09 -20.88
N ALA A 266 7.45 -5.53 -19.88
CA ALA A 266 6.66 -4.32 -20.08
C ALA A 266 7.56 -3.07 -20.16
N PHE A 267 8.67 -3.06 -19.42
CA PHE A 267 9.69 -2.00 -19.49
C PHE A 267 10.52 -2.09 -20.78
N GLU A 268 10.93 -3.29 -21.22
CA GLU A 268 11.59 -3.50 -22.53
C GLU A 268 10.74 -2.94 -23.68
N ASN A 269 9.42 -3.17 -23.64
CA ASN A 269 8.49 -2.70 -24.66
C ASN A 269 8.29 -1.17 -24.67
N VAL A 270 8.79 -0.42 -23.68
CA VAL A 270 8.85 1.05 -23.74
C VAL A 270 9.97 1.49 -24.69
N SER A 271 11.08 0.75 -24.71
CA SER A 271 12.33 1.08 -25.41
C SER A 271 12.33 0.64 -26.89
N GLU A 272 11.33 -0.13 -27.35
CA GLU A 272 11.16 -0.61 -28.74
C GLU A 272 10.50 0.41 -29.69
#